data_AF-A0A6V8EWI3-F1
#
_entry.id   AF-A0A6V8EWI3-F1
#
_cell.length_a   1.000
_cell.length_b   1.000
_cell.length_c   1.000
_cell.angle_alpha   90.00
_cell.angle_beta   90.00
_cell.angle_gamma   90.00
#
_symmetry.space_group_name_H-M   'P 1'
#
loop_
_entity.id
_entity.type
_entity.pdbx_description
1 polymer ?
#
loop_
_entity_poly.entity_id
_entity_poly.type
_entity_poly.pdbx_seq_one_letter_code
_entity_poly.pdbx_strand_id
1 'polypeptide(L)' 'MATSLPSQPEVNIGMVGHVDHGKTTLTKALSGVWTDTHSEERKRGISIKLGYADTA' A
#
# COMPACT_ATOMS: atom_id res chain seq x y z
N MET A 1 -19.89 7.98 -23.75
CA MET A 1 -19.89 8.61 -22.42
C MET A 1 -18.47 8.53 -21.90
N ALA A 2 -17.73 9.63 -21.91
CA ALA A 2 -16.35 9.64 -21.44
C ALA A 2 -16.36 9.67 -19.91
N THR A 3 -16.02 8.55 -19.29
CA THR A 3 -15.86 8.49 -17.83
C THR A 3 -14.65 9.34 -17.46
N SER A 4 -14.85 10.40 -16.67
CA SER A 4 -13.73 11.20 -16.14
C SER A 4 -12.82 10.28 -15.33
N LEU A 5 -11.53 10.24 -15.67
CA LEU A 5 -10.54 9.53 -14.87
C LEU A 5 -10.44 10.16 -13.47
N PRO A 6 -10.18 9.38 -12.42
CA PRO A 6 -9.93 9.93 -11.09
C PRO A 6 -8.71 10.86 -11.14
N SER A 7 -8.72 11.89 -10.28
CA SER A 7 -7.56 12.77 -10.12
C SER A 7 -6.34 11.98 -9.66
N GLN A 8 -5.17 12.33 -10.20
CA GLN A 8 -3.92 11.71 -9.78
C GLN A 8 -3.60 12.07 -8.32
N PRO A 9 -2.93 11.19 -7.55
CA PRO A 9 -2.42 11.54 -6.23
C PRO A 9 -1.43 12.71 -6.32
N GLU A 10 -1.60 13.69 -5.43
CA GLU A 10 -0.75 14.90 -5.40
C GLU A 10 0.43 14.78 -4.43
N VAL A 11 0.34 13.86 -3.46
CA VAL A 11 1.32 13.69 -2.38
C VAL A 11 1.60 12.21 -2.12
N ASN A 12 2.88 11.87 -1.92
CA ASN A 12 3.30 10.54 -1.50
C ASN A 12 3.69 10.56 -0.01
N ILE A 13 3.15 9.64 0.77
CA ILE A 13 3.46 9.47 2.20
C ILE A 13 4.19 8.14 2.40
N GLY A 14 5.43 8.19 2.87
CA GLY A 14 6.25 7.00 3.11
C GLY A 14 5.94 6.37 4.47
N MET A 15 5.38 5.16 4.48
CA MET A 15 5.15 4.40 5.70
C MET A 15 6.42 3.65 6.13
N VAL A 16 7.11 4.18 7.15
CA VAL A 16 8.38 3.64 7.66
C VAL A 16 8.29 3.24 9.14
N GLY A 17 9.23 2.41 9.60
CA GLY A 17 9.26 1.91 10.98
C GLY A 17 9.82 0.49 11.10
N HIS A 18 10.01 0.03 12.34
CA HIS A 18 10.56 -1.29 12.66
C HIS A 18 9.72 -2.43 12.06
N VAL A 19 10.35 -3.59 11.82
CA VAL A 19 9.67 -4.78 11.29
C VAL A 19 8.47 -5.14 12.17
N ASP A 20 7.38 -5.58 11.55
CA ASP A 20 6.13 -5.98 12.21
C ASP A 20 5.40 -4.92 13.05
N HIS A 21 5.79 -3.65 13.01
CA HIS A 21 5.04 -2.54 13.62
C HIS A 21 3.77 -2.16 12.85
N GLY A 22 3.24 -3.04 11.99
CA GLY A 22 1.94 -2.86 11.36
C GLY A 22 1.88 -1.84 10.22
N LYS A 23 3.01 -1.48 9.58
CA LYS A 23 3.03 -0.53 8.45
C LYS A 23 2.06 -0.93 7.33
N THR A 24 2.16 -2.17 6.83
CA THR A 24 1.28 -2.72 5.79
C THR A 24 -0.18 -2.75 6.24
N THR A 25 -0.44 -3.11 7.50
CA THR A 25 -1.78 -3.13 8.09
C THR A 25 -2.39 -1.73 8.14
N LEU A 26 -1.61 -0.73 8.55
CA LEU A 26 -2.06 0.67 8.58
C LEU A 26 -2.34 1.19 7.17
N THR A 27 -1.46 0.91 6.20
CA THR A 27 -1.71 1.25 4.79
C THR A 27 -3.01 0.65 4.28
N LYS A 28 -3.31 -0.62 4.61
CA LYS A 28 -4.58 -1.26 4.25
C LYS A 28 -5.78 -0.63 4.95
N ALA A 29 -5.65 -0.24 6.21
CA ALA A 29 -6.74 0.43 6.92
C ALA A 29 -7.09 1.80 6.31
N LEU A 30 -6.09 2.52 5.79
CA LEU A 30 -6.28 3.83 5.16
C LEU A 30 -6.77 3.72 3.70
N SER A 31 -6.12 2.89 2.89
CA SER A 31 -6.38 2.80 1.45
C SER A 31 -7.38 1.70 1.05
N GLY A 32 -7.66 0.74 1.93
CA GLY A 32 -8.36 -0.51 1.59
C GLY A 32 -7.49 -1.53 0.83
N VAL A 33 -6.26 -1.19 0.46
CA VAL A 33 -5.38 -2.01 -0.38
C VAL A 33 -4.30 -2.71 0.44
N TRP A 34 -4.12 -4.01 0.21
CA TRP A 34 -2.98 -4.76 0.78
C TRP A 34 -1.79 -4.68 -0.18
N THR A 35 -0.67 -4.14 0.28
CA THR A 35 0.46 -3.82 -0.60
C THR A 35 1.42 -4.98 -0.86
N ASP A 36 1.46 -6.00 0.02
CA ASP A 36 2.33 -7.18 -0.17
C ASP A 36 1.67 -8.15 -1.16
N THR A 37 1.89 -7.91 -2.45
CA THR A 37 1.22 -8.64 -3.54
C THR A 37 2.03 -9.84 -4.04
N HIS A 38 3.35 -9.88 -3.78
CA HIS A 38 4.19 -10.97 -4.26
C HIS A 38 4.01 -12.24 -3.43
N SER A 39 4.10 -13.39 -4.09
CA SER A 39 3.93 -14.71 -3.46
C SER A 39 4.91 -14.94 -2.31
N GLU A 40 6.18 -14.54 -2.46
CA GLU A 40 7.18 -14.66 -1.40
C GLU A 40 6.91 -13.75 -0.20
N GLU A 41 6.35 -12.55 -0.41
CA GLU A 41 5.96 -11.64 0.68
C GLU A 41 4.84 -12.26 1.51
N ARG A 42 3.82 -12.79 0.83
CA ARG A 42 2.69 -13.46 1.48
C ARG A 42 3.09 -14.75 2.18
N LYS A 43 4.00 -15.52 1.59
CA LYS A 43 4.50 -16.78 2.16
C LYS A 43 5.33 -16.56 3.41
N ARG A 44 6.12 -15.48 3.44
CA ARG A 44 7.03 -15.16 4.55
C ARG A 44 6.44 -14.19 5.58
N GLY A 45 5.32 -13.54 5.25
CA GLY A 45 4.70 -12.53 6.10
C GLY A 45 5.51 -11.24 6.24
N ILE A 46 6.36 -10.93 5.26
CA ILE A 46 7.24 -9.74 5.27
C ILE A 46 7.13 -8.98 3.96
N SER A 47 7.22 -7.66 4.03
CA SER A 47 7.37 -6.81 2.84
C SER A 47 8.79 -6.93 2.29
N ILE A 48 8.93 -7.23 1.00
CA ILE A 48 10.22 -7.40 0.31
C ILE A 48 10.42 -6.24 -0.67
N LYS A 49 9.36 -5.82 -1.35
CA LYS A 49 9.37 -4.71 -2.30
C LYS A 49 8.59 -3.51 -1.76
N LEU A 50 8.79 -2.37 -2.42
CA LEU A 50 8.01 -1.18 -2.13
C LEU A 50 6.55 -1.40 -2.55
N GLY A 51 5.67 -1.30 -1.57
CA GLY A 51 4.23 -1.30 -1.74
C GLY A 51 3.70 0.10 -2.08
N TYR A 52 2.70 0.17 -2.96
CA TYR A 52 2.00 1.41 -3.29
C TYR A 52 0.48 1.20 -3.13
N ALA A 53 -0.17 2.21 -2.57
CA ALA A 53 -1.62 2.26 -2.44
C ALA A 53 -2.08 3.72 -2.43
N ASP A 54 -3.05 4.04 -3.28
CA ASP A 54 -3.68 5.35 -3.31
C ASP A 54 -4.76 5.40 -2.23
N THR A 55 -4.91 6.55 -1.57
CA THR A 55 -5.99 6.84 -0.62
C THR A 55 -6.71 8.10 -1.06
N ALA A 56 -8.03 8.12 -0.87
CA ALA A 56 -8.91 9.26 -1.17
C ALA A 56 -8.94 10.28 -0.03
#